data_AF-B9NT90-F1
#
_entry.id   AF-B9NT90-F1
#
_cell.length_a   1.000
_cell.length_b   1.000
_cell.length_c   1.000
_cell.angle_alpha   90.00
_cell.angle_beta   90.00
_cell.angle_gamma   90.00
#
_symmetry.space_group_name_H-M   'P 1'
#
loop_
_entity.id
_entity.type
_entity.pdbx_description
1 polymer ?
#
loop_
_entity_poly.entity_id
_entity_poly.type
_entity_poly.pdbx_seq_one_letter_code
_entity_poly.pdbx_strand_id
1 'polypeptide(L)'
;MSLEYDFDIVAIAPDEVDPEHGHSAVTGRPPVRAQFRSVKTADALRAASPKIRRIFLESGFSLEIGGSNLSGGYFRPEDAVDRNLILKRLFANIRNMGVQGEYRGEFDFHHFLAHIRRAKPGNVARAASMPPLQPPGAPPEPPERRTLVGRIGFALGLAVILFVILKLLAAQGAAP
;
A
#
# COMPACT_ATOMS: atom_id res chain seq x y z
N MET A 1 2.98 -12.27 4.74
CA MET A 1 1.79 -11.57 4.21
C MET A 1 2.10 -11.18 2.77
N SER A 2 1.19 -11.37 1.82
CA SER A 2 1.44 -11.00 0.41
C SER A 2 1.17 -9.51 0.19
N LEU A 3 2.01 -8.84 -0.61
CA LEU A 3 1.79 -7.46 -1.05
C LEU A 3 0.63 -7.37 -2.05
N GLU A 4 -0.08 -6.24 -2.02
CA GLU A 4 -1.18 -5.91 -2.94
C GLU A 4 -0.70 -4.93 -4.01
N TYR A 5 -0.80 -5.33 -5.27
CA TYR A 5 -0.16 -4.62 -6.39
C TYR A 5 -1.10 -3.74 -7.21
N ASP A 6 -2.33 -3.51 -6.73
CA ASP A 6 -3.26 -2.59 -7.35
C ASP A 6 -2.71 -1.17 -7.34
N PHE A 7 -2.85 -0.48 -8.47
CA PHE A 7 -2.44 0.90 -8.66
C PHE A 7 -3.45 1.64 -9.52
N ASP A 8 -3.54 2.95 -9.30
CA ASP A 8 -4.42 3.85 -10.04
C ASP A 8 -3.62 4.85 -10.85
N ILE A 9 -4.25 5.36 -11.91
CA ILE A 9 -3.68 6.44 -12.70
C ILE A 9 -4.20 7.76 -12.11
N VAL A 10 -3.26 8.65 -11.79
CA VAL A 10 -3.52 9.94 -11.17
C VAL A 10 -2.94 11.02 -12.07
N ALA A 11 -3.72 12.06 -12.34
CA ALA A 11 -3.24 13.24 -13.05
C ALA A 11 -2.20 13.97 -12.19
N ILE A 12 -1.09 14.37 -12.82
CA ILE A 12 -0.06 15.21 -12.22
C ILE A 12 -0.50 16.65 -12.42
N ALA A 13 -0.51 17.43 -11.34
CA ALA A 13 -0.84 18.84 -11.42
C ALA A 13 0.27 19.57 -12.22
N PRO A 14 -0.06 20.55 -13.09
CA PRO A 14 0.91 21.18 -13.99
C PRO A 14 2.10 21.83 -13.28
N ASP A 15 1.93 22.22 -12.02
CA ASP A 15 2.93 22.81 -11.12
C ASP A 15 3.88 21.79 -10.49
N GLU A 16 3.53 20.49 -10.49
CA GLU A 16 4.37 19.39 -10.01
C GLU A 16 5.27 18.79 -11.12
N VAL A 17 5.12 19.25 -12.37
CA VAL A 17 5.91 18.75 -13.50
C VAL A 17 7.24 19.49 -13.52
N ASP A 18 8.30 18.80 -13.10
CA ASP A 18 9.67 19.26 -13.31
C ASP A 18 9.93 19.43 -14.83
N PRO A 19 10.27 20.64 -15.32
CA PRO A 19 10.46 20.90 -16.75
C PRO A 19 11.58 20.05 -17.38
N GLU A 20 12.52 19.50 -16.58
CA GLU A 20 13.58 18.62 -17.09
C GLU A 20 13.12 17.16 -17.32
N HIS A 21 12.06 16.70 -16.62
CA HIS A 21 11.58 15.31 -16.68
C HIS A 21 10.20 15.16 -17.38
N GLY A 22 9.64 16.27 -17.87
CA GLY A 22 8.34 16.35 -18.54
C GLY A 22 8.30 15.74 -19.95
N HIS A 23 8.61 14.45 -20.12
CA HIS A 23 8.32 13.72 -21.36
C HIS A 23 6.83 13.36 -21.48
N SER A 24 5.95 14.37 -21.45
CA SER A 24 4.53 14.24 -21.78
C SER A 24 3.92 15.59 -22.16
N ALA A 25 4.44 16.23 -23.21
CA ALA A 25 3.82 17.41 -23.84
C ALA A 25 3.56 17.21 -25.34
N VAL A 26 3.38 15.97 -25.80
CA VAL A 26 3.12 15.67 -27.24
C VAL A 26 1.67 15.27 -27.52
N THR A 27 0.88 14.91 -26.49
CA THR A 27 -0.45 14.29 -26.69
C THR A 27 -1.64 15.18 -26.30
N GLY A 28 -1.41 16.38 -25.76
CA GLY A 28 -2.49 17.29 -25.31
C GLY A 28 -3.28 16.78 -24.09
N ARG A 29 -2.84 15.69 -23.45
CA ARG A 29 -3.41 15.16 -22.20
C ARG A 29 -2.55 15.60 -21.00
N PRO A 30 -3.16 15.85 -19.83
CA PRO A 30 -2.39 16.08 -18.61
C PRO A 30 -1.40 14.95 -18.37
N PRO A 31 -0.17 15.24 -17.90
CA PRO A 31 0.75 14.20 -17.50
C PRO A 31 0.13 13.37 -16.36
N VAL A 32 0.39 12.06 -16.35
CA VAL A 32 -0.20 11.12 -15.40
C VAL A 32 0.87 10.25 -14.76
N ARG A 33 0.61 9.78 -13.55
CA ARG A 33 1.44 8.83 -12.81
C ARG A 33 0.62 7.63 -12.30
N ALA A 34 1.27 6.48 -12.20
CA ALA A 34 0.73 5.30 -11.54
C ALA A 34 1.04 5.35 -10.05
N GLN A 35 0.04 5.16 -9.20
CA GLN A 35 0.18 5.20 -7.75
C GLN A 35 -0.38 3.92 -7.12
N PHE A 36 0.43 3.21 -6.34
CA PHE A 36 -0.02 2.00 -5.64
C PHE A 36 -1.08 2.33 -4.60
N ARG A 37 -2.13 1.51 -4.54
CA ARG A 37 -3.20 1.62 -3.54
C ARG A 37 -2.74 1.19 -2.16
N SER A 38 -1.80 0.24 -2.11
CA SER A 38 -1.28 -0.31 -0.85
C SER A 38 -0.03 0.43 -0.41
N VAL A 39 -0.10 1.01 0.79
CA VAL A 39 1.03 1.65 1.49
C VAL A 39 2.20 0.67 1.59
N LYS A 40 1.93 -0.58 1.98
CA LYS A 40 2.97 -1.61 2.15
C LYS A 40 3.72 -1.88 0.85
N THR A 41 3.02 -1.86 -0.29
CA THR A 41 3.64 -2.07 -1.60
C THR A 41 4.49 -0.89 -2.02
N ALA A 42 4.00 0.34 -1.81
CA ALA A 42 4.78 1.56 -2.06
C ALA A 42 6.03 1.60 -1.17
N ASP A 43 5.90 1.24 0.11
CA ASP A 43 7.01 1.19 1.06
C ASP A 43 8.03 0.09 0.71
N ALA A 44 7.56 -1.09 0.30
CA ALA A 44 8.42 -2.17 -0.18
C ALA A 44 9.24 -1.73 -1.41
N LEU A 45 8.62 -0.99 -2.33
CA LEU A 45 9.34 -0.41 -3.47
C LEU A 45 10.31 0.69 -3.04
N ARG A 46 9.95 1.53 -2.06
CA ARG A 46 10.84 2.56 -1.50
C ARG A 46 12.06 1.95 -0.78
N ALA A 47 11.90 0.77 -0.18
CA ALA A 47 12.99 0.01 0.43
C ALA A 47 13.87 -0.75 -0.58
N ALA A 48 13.41 -0.93 -1.83
CA ALA A 48 14.21 -1.55 -2.88
C ALA A 48 15.45 -0.70 -3.23
N SER A 49 16.40 -1.29 -3.96
CA SER A 49 17.63 -0.62 -4.37
C SER A 49 17.37 0.67 -5.19
N PRO A 50 18.31 1.63 -5.20
CA PRO A 50 18.17 2.85 -6.00
C PRO A 50 17.86 2.60 -7.47
N LYS A 51 18.45 1.54 -8.06
CA LYS A 51 18.23 1.16 -9.45
C LYS A 51 16.81 0.69 -9.70
N ILE A 52 16.25 -0.15 -8.83
CA ILE A 52 14.85 -0.58 -8.93
C ILE A 52 13.91 0.62 -8.79
N ARG A 53 14.12 1.47 -7.79
CA ARG A 53 13.30 2.68 -7.62
C ARG A 53 13.32 3.56 -8.85
N ARG A 54 14.51 3.78 -9.41
CA ARG A 54 14.70 4.59 -10.63
C ARG A 54 13.94 4.01 -11.82
N ILE A 55 14.00 2.69 -12.04
CA ILE A 55 13.23 2.02 -13.09
C ILE A 55 11.73 2.34 -12.96
N PHE A 56 11.15 2.24 -11.76
CA PHE A 56 9.73 2.54 -11.56
C PHE A 56 9.41 4.03 -11.74
N LEU A 57 10.21 4.91 -11.16
CA LEU A 57 10.04 6.37 -11.28
C LEU A 57 10.08 6.82 -12.74
N GLU A 58 11.11 6.43 -13.49
CA GLU A 58 11.26 6.78 -14.92
C GLU A 58 10.19 6.14 -15.81
N SER A 59 9.47 5.13 -15.30
CA SER A 59 8.34 4.52 -16.00
C SER A 59 7.01 5.24 -15.76
N GLY A 60 6.98 6.18 -14.80
CA GLY A 60 5.79 6.93 -14.40
C GLY A 60 5.10 6.39 -13.15
N PHE A 61 5.76 5.59 -12.31
CA PHE A 61 5.23 5.24 -10.99
C PHE A 61 5.63 6.27 -9.95
N SER A 62 4.70 6.61 -9.06
CA SER A 62 4.97 7.37 -7.85
C SER A 62 5.38 6.43 -6.71
N LEU A 63 6.31 6.90 -5.88
CA LEU A 63 6.63 6.29 -4.58
C LEU A 63 5.80 6.90 -3.44
N GLU A 64 4.91 7.85 -3.74
CA GLU A 64 3.99 8.44 -2.77
C GLU A 64 2.78 7.54 -2.56
N ILE A 65 2.19 7.64 -1.37
CA ILE A 65 1.03 6.84 -0.98
C ILE A 65 -0.24 7.44 -1.58
N GLY A 66 -0.97 6.63 -2.36
CA GLY A 66 -2.28 6.98 -2.89
C GLY A 66 -3.37 6.22 -2.16
N GLY A 67 -4.17 6.92 -1.37
CA GLY A 67 -5.34 6.33 -0.72
C GLY A 67 -6.48 6.20 -1.72
N SER A 68 -6.65 5.02 -2.29
CA SER A 68 -7.77 4.74 -3.20
C SER A 68 -8.60 3.57 -2.68
N ASN A 69 -9.89 3.82 -2.49
CA ASN A 69 -10.84 2.85 -1.91
C ASN A 69 -11.39 1.84 -2.92
N LEU A 70 -10.74 1.71 -4.08
CA LEU A 70 -11.22 0.88 -5.18
C LEU A 70 -11.00 -0.62 -4.91
N SER A 71 -11.94 -1.44 -5.38
CA SER A 71 -11.89 -2.91 -5.23
C SER A 71 -10.62 -3.51 -5.87
N GLY A 72 -9.95 -4.40 -5.15
CA GLY A 72 -8.73 -5.07 -5.62
C GLY A 72 -8.98 -5.94 -6.87
N GLY A 73 -7.98 -6.03 -7.75
CA GLY A 73 -8.04 -6.78 -9.01
C GLY A 73 -8.74 -6.06 -10.16
N TYR A 74 -9.20 -4.82 -9.95
CA TYR A 74 -9.86 -4.02 -10.97
C TYR A 74 -9.18 -2.67 -11.15
N PHE A 75 -9.17 -2.18 -12.39
CA PHE A 75 -8.77 -0.82 -12.74
C PHE A 75 -9.90 -0.10 -13.49
N ARG A 76 -9.87 1.23 -13.48
CA ARG A 76 -10.85 2.07 -14.17
C ARG A 76 -10.73 1.90 -15.69
N PRO A 77 -11.83 1.64 -16.42
CA PRO A 77 -11.77 1.50 -17.89
C PRO A 77 -11.15 2.72 -18.59
N GLU A 78 -11.42 3.93 -18.09
CA GLU A 78 -10.87 5.19 -18.60
C GLU A 78 -9.33 5.27 -18.51
N ASP A 79 -8.75 4.60 -17.52
CA ASP A 79 -7.30 4.59 -17.27
C ASP A 79 -6.56 3.55 -18.14
N ALA A 80 -7.28 2.75 -18.93
CA ALA A 80 -6.70 1.61 -19.67
C ALA A 80 -5.56 2.04 -20.61
N VAL A 81 -5.71 3.17 -21.28
CA VAL A 81 -4.72 3.69 -22.24
C VAL A 81 -3.44 4.09 -21.52
N ASP A 82 -3.57 4.91 -20.47
CA ASP A 82 -2.43 5.45 -19.71
C ASP A 82 -1.73 4.36 -18.90
N ARG A 83 -2.50 3.44 -18.30
CA ARG A 83 -1.97 2.23 -17.67
C ARG A 83 -1.10 1.42 -18.63
N ASN A 84 -1.57 1.18 -19.85
CA ASN A 84 -0.82 0.44 -20.86
C ASN A 84 0.45 1.18 -21.28
N LEU A 85 0.42 2.52 -21.37
CA LEU A 85 1.59 3.32 -21.69
C LEU A 85 2.67 3.23 -20.60
N ILE A 86 2.27 3.39 -19.34
CA ILE A 86 3.17 3.29 -18.18
C ILE A 86 3.78 1.88 -18.09
N LEU A 87 2.98 0.82 -18.26
CA LEU A 87 3.50 -0.55 -18.24
C LEU A 87 4.46 -0.84 -19.40
N LYS A 88 4.20 -0.30 -20.60
CA LYS A 88 5.15 -0.39 -21.72
C LYS A 88 6.48 0.28 -21.39
N ARG A 89 6.45 1.48 -20.81
CA ARG A 89 7.65 2.20 -20.34
C ARG A 89 8.39 1.37 -19.28
N LEU A 90 7.67 0.78 -18.33
CA LEU A 90 8.25 -0.09 -17.30
C LEU A 90 9.01 -1.27 -17.89
N PHE A 91 8.41 -2.01 -18.81
CA PHE A 91 9.08 -3.15 -19.43
C PHE A 91 10.26 -2.73 -20.32
N ALA A 92 10.19 -1.57 -20.97
CA ALA A 92 11.32 -1.02 -21.70
C ALA A 92 12.47 -0.64 -20.76
N ASN A 93 12.18 0.05 -19.65
CA ASN A 93 13.20 0.47 -18.67
C ASN A 93 13.85 -0.72 -17.98
N ILE A 94 13.08 -1.75 -17.59
CA ILE A 94 13.62 -3.01 -17.06
C ILE A 94 14.57 -3.66 -18.06
N ARG A 95 14.22 -3.68 -19.35
CA ARG A 95 15.04 -4.26 -20.41
C ARG A 95 16.32 -3.47 -20.66
N ASN A 96 16.23 -2.14 -20.68
CA ASN A 96 17.34 -1.25 -21.01
C ASN A 96 18.34 -1.10 -19.86
N MET A 97 17.85 -0.99 -18.63
CA MET A 97 18.70 -0.82 -17.44
C MET A 97 19.18 -2.16 -16.86
N GLY A 98 18.44 -3.24 -17.14
CA GLY A 98 18.65 -4.56 -16.58
C GLY A 98 18.29 -4.64 -15.10
N VAL A 99 17.93 -5.83 -14.64
CA VAL A 99 17.76 -6.16 -13.22
C VAL A 99 18.51 -7.48 -12.98
N GLN A 100 19.73 -7.40 -12.47
CA GLN A 100 20.55 -8.54 -12.05
C GLN A 100 20.97 -8.43 -10.58
N GLY A 101 20.36 -9.26 -9.72
CA GLY A 101 20.77 -9.41 -8.32
C GLY A 101 20.50 -8.19 -7.42
N GLU A 102 19.78 -7.18 -7.89
CA GLU A 102 19.49 -5.99 -7.10
C GLU A 102 18.59 -6.33 -5.90
N TYR A 103 18.88 -5.68 -4.78
CA TYR A 103 18.00 -5.74 -3.62
C TYR A 103 16.62 -5.17 -4.00
N ARG A 104 15.60 -6.00 -3.85
CA ARG A 104 14.20 -5.66 -4.17
C ARG A 104 13.34 -5.43 -2.92
N GLY A 105 13.94 -5.45 -1.73
CA GLY A 105 13.19 -5.40 -0.48
C GLY A 105 12.18 -6.55 -0.40
N GLU A 106 10.98 -6.23 0.07
CA GLU A 106 9.82 -7.12 0.06
C GLU A 106 9.08 -7.14 -1.30
N PHE A 107 9.48 -6.30 -2.25
CA PHE A 107 8.83 -6.21 -3.55
C PHE A 107 9.07 -7.48 -4.38
N ASP A 108 7.99 -8.11 -4.81
CA ASP A 108 7.99 -9.34 -5.59
C ASP A 108 7.53 -9.06 -7.03
N PHE A 109 8.51 -9.02 -7.94
CA PHE A 109 8.27 -8.85 -9.37
C PHE A 109 7.38 -9.93 -9.98
N HIS A 110 7.47 -11.19 -9.53
CA HIS A 110 6.65 -12.26 -10.10
C HIS A 110 5.19 -12.07 -9.73
N HIS A 111 4.91 -11.75 -8.46
CA HIS A 111 3.55 -11.49 -8.01
C HIS A 111 3.00 -10.20 -8.65
N PHE A 112 3.80 -9.14 -8.77
CA PHE A 112 3.43 -7.92 -9.49
C PHE A 112 3.05 -8.20 -10.96
N LEU A 113 3.88 -8.94 -11.69
CA LEU A 113 3.59 -9.31 -13.08
C LEU A 113 2.35 -10.19 -13.20
N ALA A 114 2.15 -11.13 -12.28
CA ALA A 114 0.95 -11.97 -12.25
C ALA A 114 -0.30 -11.13 -11.96
N HIS A 115 -0.20 -10.15 -11.06
CA HIS A 115 -1.28 -9.22 -10.74
C HIS A 115 -1.67 -8.38 -11.96
N ILE A 116 -0.70 -7.76 -12.64
CA ILE A 116 -0.95 -6.96 -13.85
C ILE A 116 -1.73 -7.73 -14.92
N ARG A 117 -1.38 -9.01 -15.13
CA ARG A 117 -2.03 -9.88 -16.13
C ARG A 117 -3.45 -10.27 -15.74
N ARG A 118 -3.74 -10.36 -14.45
CA ARG A 118 -5.06 -10.77 -13.93
C ARG A 118 -6.01 -9.60 -13.73
N ALA A 119 -5.49 -8.39 -13.55
CA ALA A 119 -6.28 -7.19 -13.34
C ALA A 119 -7.22 -6.93 -14.53
N LYS A 120 -8.49 -6.62 -14.25
CA LYS A 120 -9.53 -6.42 -15.27
C LYS A 120 -10.06 -4.98 -15.25
N PRO A 121 -10.48 -4.43 -16.41
CA PRO A 121 -11.28 -3.22 -16.40
C PRO A 121 -12.61 -3.54 -15.71
N GLY A 122 -13.06 -2.67 -14.82
CA GLY A 122 -14.32 -2.90 -14.11
C GLY A 122 -14.82 -1.67 -13.39
N ASN A 123 -16.08 -1.71 -12.94
CA ASN A 123 -16.65 -0.62 -12.17
C ASN A 123 -16.10 -0.70 -10.74
N VAL A 124 -15.21 0.23 -10.40
CA VAL A 124 -14.33 0.10 -9.24
C VAL A 124 -14.94 0.64 -7.94
N ALA A 125 -16.21 1.04 -7.96
CA ALA A 125 -16.94 1.40 -6.75
C ALA A 125 -16.98 0.20 -5.80
N ARG A 126 -16.17 0.24 -4.74
CA ARG A 126 -16.43 -0.59 -3.57
C ARG A 126 -17.82 -0.18 -3.10
N ALA A 127 -18.77 -1.11 -3.09
CA ALA A 127 -20.02 -0.93 -2.37
C ALA A 127 -19.59 -0.55 -0.95
N ALA A 128 -19.77 0.73 -0.59
CA ALA A 128 -19.56 1.16 0.76
C ALA A 128 -20.45 0.25 1.59
N SER A 129 -19.83 -0.63 2.39
CA SER A 129 -20.54 -1.28 3.49
C SER A 129 -20.77 -0.18 4.51
N MET A 130 -21.62 0.81 4.18
CA MET A 130 -22.20 1.69 5.17
C MET A 130 -23.11 0.78 5.98
N PRO A 131 -22.89 0.62 7.29
CA PRO A 131 -24.00 0.27 8.16
C PRO A 131 -25.11 1.29 7.89
N PRO A 132 -26.40 0.88 7.82
CA PRO A 132 -27.48 1.84 7.66
C PRO A 132 -27.32 2.94 8.72
N LEU A 133 -27.25 4.20 8.28
CA LEU A 133 -27.37 5.36 9.16
C LEU A 133 -28.70 5.21 9.91
N GLN A 134 -28.63 4.79 11.18
CA GLN A 134 -29.76 4.92 12.08
C GLN A 134 -30.10 6.42 12.16
N PRO A 135 -31.36 6.81 11.94
CA PRO A 135 -31.75 8.21 12.03
C PRO A 135 -31.52 8.76 13.45
N PRO A 136 -31.14 10.05 13.60
CA PRO A 136 -30.86 10.62 14.90
C PRO A 136 -32.14 10.90 15.69
N GLY A 137 -32.19 10.39 16.93
CA GLY A 137 -32.78 11.14 18.05
C GLY A 137 -34.02 10.55 18.71
N ALA A 138 -33.81 9.86 19.83
CA ALA A 138 -34.54 10.15 21.07
C ALA A 138 -33.49 10.45 22.17
N PRO A 139 -33.71 11.48 23.02
CA PRO A 139 -32.73 11.92 24.01
C PRO A 139 -32.48 10.90 25.13
N PRO A 140 -31.32 10.94 25.79
CA PRO A 140 -30.82 9.88 26.66
C PRO A 140 -31.54 9.83 28.01
N GLU A 141 -31.99 8.64 28.40
CA GLU A 141 -32.32 8.33 29.79
C GLU A 141 -31.06 8.29 30.67
N PRO A 142 -31.15 8.70 31.95
CA PRO A 142 -30.00 8.85 32.84
C PRO A 142 -29.32 7.51 33.18
N PRO A 143 -28.03 7.53 33.56
CA PRO A 143 -27.19 6.33 33.55
C PRO A 143 -27.47 5.42 34.74
N GLU A 144 -28.01 4.23 34.48
CA GLU A 144 -27.96 3.12 35.45
C GLU A 144 -26.52 2.62 35.53
N ARG A 145 -25.86 3.00 36.63
CA ARG A 145 -24.54 2.50 37.02
C ARG A 145 -24.55 0.97 37.08
N ARG A 146 -23.94 0.32 36.09
CA ARG A 146 -23.44 -1.06 36.23
C ARG A 146 -21.95 -1.10 35.99
N THR A 147 -21.25 -1.36 37.08
CA THR A 147 -19.81 -1.51 37.25
C THR A 147 -19.26 -2.64 36.39
N LEU A 148 -18.40 -2.32 35.43
CA LEU A 148 -17.47 -3.27 34.80
C LEU A 148 -16.03 -2.92 35.21
N VAL A 149 -15.78 -3.01 36.52
CA VAL A 149 -14.44 -3.20 37.07
C VAL A 149 -14.06 -4.64 36.76
N GLY A 150 -13.28 -4.88 35.70
CA GLY A 150 -12.93 -6.26 35.36
C GLY A 150 -11.96 -6.52 34.23
N ARG A 151 -11.28 -5.51 33.67
CA ARG A 151 -10.36 -5.72 32.53
C ARG A 151 -8.99 -5.06 32.65
N ILE A 152 -8.68 -4.38 33.76
CA ILE A 152 -7.35 -3.78 33.99
C ILE A 152 -6.41 -4.73 34.78
N GLY A 153 -6.94 -5.78 35.43
CA GLY A 153 -6.13 -6.71 36.23
C GLY A 153 -5.33 -7.77 35.45
N PHE A 154 -5.61 -7.99 34.16
CA PHE A 154 -4.99 -9.08 33.39
C PHE A 154 -3.62 -8.71 32.80
N ALA A 155 -3.38 -7.42 32.52
CA ALA A 155 -2.11 -6.97 31.94
C ALA A 155 -0.96 -6.94 32.98
N LEU A 156 -1.26 -6.62 34.24
CA LEU A 156 -0.24 -6.56 35.30
C LEU A 156 0.21 -7.96 35.73
N GLY A 157 -0.72 -8.92 35.81
CA GLY A 157 -0.41 -10.31 36.18
C GLY A 157 0.48 -11.02 35.16
N LEU A 158 0.27 -10.77 33.87
CA LEU A 158 1.09 -11.37 32.80
C LEU A 158 2.55 -10.88 32.86
N ALA A 159 2.76 -9.59 33.15
CA ALA A 159 4.10 -9.00 33.23
C ALA A 159 4.94 -9.58 34.39
N VAL A 160 4.33 -9.84 35.55
CA VAL A 160 5.02 -10.45 36.70
C VAL A 160 5.39 -11.90 36.40
N ILE A 161 4.51 -12.67 35.76
CA ILE A 161 4.79 -14.07 35.37
C ILE A 161 5.96 -14.11 34.37
N LEU A 162 5.97 -13.22 33.38
CA LEU A 162 7.04 -13.13 32.38
C LEU A 162 8.39 -12.76 33.03
N PHE A 163 8.37 -11.85 34.00
CA PHE A 163 9.57 -11.47 34.75
C PHE A 163 10.13 -12.61 35.60
N VAL A 164 9.27 -13.38 36.28
CA VAL A 164 9.70 -14.56 37.07
C VAL A 164 10.27 -15.65 36.16
N ILE A 165 9.65 -15.94 35.02
CA ILE A 165 10.16 -16.94 34.06
C ILE A 165 11.53 -16.53 33.51
N LEU A 166 11.72 -15.25 33.14
CA LEU A 166 13.03 -14.72 32.70
C LEU A 166 14.09 -14.85 33.79
N LYS A 167 13.75 -14.54 35.05
CA LYS A 167 14.65 -14.69 36.20
C LYS A 167 15.03 -16.15 36.46
N LEU A 168 14.09 -17.08 36.28
CA LEU A 168 14.30 -18.52 36.53
C LEU A 168 15.14 -19.16 35.41
N LEU A 169 14.93 -18.77 34.16
CA LEU A 169 15.77 -19.16 33.03
C LEU A 169 17.19 -18.61 33.14
N ALA A 170 17.36 -17.36 33.56
CA ALA A 170 18.68 -16.77 33.81
C ALA A 170 19.44 -17.46 34.95
N ALA A 171 18.74 -17.97 35.96
CA ALA A 171 19.34 -18.74 37.04
C ALA A 171 19.75 -20.16 36.61
N GLN A 172 19.06 -20.77 35.63
CA GLN A 172 19.41 -22.09 35.09
C GLN A 172 20.43 -22.06 33.94
N GLY A 173 20.67 -20.89 33.33
CA GLY A 173 21.70 -20.68 32.31
C GLY A 173 23.09 -20.31 32.85
N ALA A 174 23.23 -20.19 34.18
CA ALA A 174 24.50 -19.93 34.86
C ALA A 174 24.80 -21.06 35.85
N ALA A 175 25.13 -22.23 35.31
CA ALA A 175 25.91 -23.24 36.02
C ALA A 175 27.10 -23.60 35.11
N PRO A 176 28.35 -23.42 35.57
CA PRO A 176 29.55 -23.87 34.84
C PRO A 176 29.63 -25.40 34.75
#